data_AF-A0AAC8YSZ3-F1
#
_entry.id   AF-A0AAC8YSZ3-F1
#
_cell.length_a   1.000
_cell.length_b   1.000
_cell.length_c   1.000
_cell.angle_alpha   90.00
_cell.angle_beta   90.00
_cell.angle_gamma   90.00
#
_symmetry.space_group_name_H-M   'P 1'
#
loop_
_entity.id
_entity.type
_entity.pdbx_description
1 polymer ?
#
loop_
_entity_poly.entity_id
_entity_poly.type
_entity_poly.pdbx_seq_one_letter_code
_entity_poly.pdbx_strand_id
1 'polypeptide(L)'
;MPELRIRHISSAVVTTLPHKADSVAVLLAAMEGVEVRARHQGKIVVVIDGDSTGAMGDCLTRMALLDGVVAANMVFEHIEEAEVTGQ
;
A
#
# COMPACT_ATOMS: atom_id res chain seq x y z
N MET A 1 -25.35 -7.44 16.74
CA MET A 1 -24.21 -8.35 16.43
C MET A 1 -23.00 -7.46 16.26
N PRO A 2 -21.87 -7.69 16.95
CA PRO A 2 -20.67 -6.90 16.71
C PRO A 2 -20.16 -7.20 15.30
N GLU A 3 -20.01 -6.15 14.49
CA GLU A 3 -19.43 -6.25 13.16
C GLU A 3 -17.91 -6.39 13.32
N LEU A 4 -17.38 -7.59 13.06
CA LEU A 4 -15.95 -7.83 12.94
C LEU A 4 -15.44 -6.98 11.76
N ARG A 5 -14.68 -5.92 12.05
CA ARG A 5 -14.00 -5.13 11.02
C ARG A 5 -12.66 -5.80 10.72
N ILE A 6 -12.60 -6.58 9.64
CA ILE A 6 -11.36 -7.16 9.14
C ILE A 6 -10.54 -6.04 8.50
N ARG A 7 -9.29 -5.86 8.94
CA ARG A 7 -8.34 -4.90 8.36
C ARG A 7 -7.21 -5.67 7.70
N HIS A 8 -6.93 -5.34 6.45
CA HIS A 8 -5.83 -5.91 5.70
C HIS A 8 -4.70 -4.90 5.67
N ILE A 9 -3.58 -5.24 6.32
CA ILE A 9 -2.37 -4.42 6.30
C ILE A 9 -1.31 -5.16 5.51
N SER A 10 -0.90 -4.55 4.39
CA SER A 10 0.07 -5.11 3.48
C SER A 10 1.21 -4.15 3.24
N SER A 11 2.37 -4.66 2.84
CA SER A 11 3.47 -3.83 2.37
C SER A 11 3.74 -4.09 0.90
N ALA A 12 4.15 -3.03 0.19
CA ALA A 12 4.54 -3.13 -1.21
C ALA A 12 5.84 -2.37 -1.47
N VAL A 13 6.59 -2.85 -2.46
CA VAL A 13 7.75 -2.17 -3.02
C VAL A 13 7.40 -1.66 -4.40
N VAL A 14 7.44 -0.33 -4.55
CA VAL A 14 7.26 0.36 -5.82
C VAL A 14 8.64 0.71 -6.39
N THR A 15 8.97 0.12 -7.52
CA THR A 15 10.18 0.45 -8.29
C THR A 15 9.85 1.54 -9.29
N THR A 16 10.68 2.57 -9.35
CA THR A 16 10.45 3.79 -10.13
C THR A 16 11.65 4.12 -11.00
N LEU A 17 11.43 4.93 -12.03
CA LEU A 17 12.52 5.60 -12.74
C LEU A 17 13.23 6.56 -11.78
N PRO A 18 14.57 6.55 -11.68
CA PRO A 18 15.30 7.33 -10.68
C PRO A 18 14.95 8.83 -10.65
N HIS A 19 14.75 9.44 -11.82
CA HIS A 19 14.40 10.87 -11.95
C HIS A 19 12.92 11.19 -11.65
N LYS A 20 12.07 10.17 -11.48
CA LYS A 20 10.64 10.31 -11.13
C LYS A 20 10.34 9.89 -9.70
N ALA A 21 11.32 9.33 -8.97
CA ALA A 21 11.12 8.76 -7.64
C ALA A 21 10.50 9.75 -6.63
N ASP A 22 10.85 11.04 -6.70
CA ASP A 22 10.25 12.10 -5.87
C ASP A 22 8.79 12.36 -6.23
N SER A 23 8.49 12.50 -7.52
CA SER A 23 7.12 12.70 -7.99
C SER A 23 6.23 11.51 -7.63
N VAL A 24 6.71 10.29 -7.84
CA VAL A 24 5.96 9.07 -7.50
C VAL A 24 5.71 8.99 -6.00
N ALA A 25 6.70 9.31 -5.16
CA ALA A 25 6.51 9.27 -3.71
C ALA A 25 5.44 10.25 -3.21
N VAL A 26 5.37 11.45 -3.81
CA VAL A 26 4.31 12.42 -3.51
C VAL A 26 2.93 11.88 -3.91
N LEU A 27 2.83 11.25 -5.09
CA LEU A 27 1.58 10.65 -5.55
C LEU A 27 1.14 9.49 -4.65
N LEU A 28 2.07 8.62 -4.26
CA LEU A 28 1.80 7.50 -3.35
C LEU A 28 1.33 7.99 -1.96
N ALA A 29 1.98 9.02 -1.42
CA ALA A 29 1.59 9.60 -0.12
C ALA A 29 0.23 10.33 -0.15
N ALA A 30 -0.28 10.65 -1.34
CA ALA A 30 -1.61 11.23 -1.53
C ALA A 30 -2.70 10.18 -1.76
N MET A 31 -2.35 8.89 -1.91
CA MET A 31 -3.32 7.81 -2.04
C MET A 31 -3.92 7.48 -0.67
N GLU A 32 -5.24 7.39 -0.60
CA GLU A 32 -5.94 6.96 0.62
C GLU A 32 -5.50 5.55 1.02
N GLY A 33 -5.24 5.36 2.32
CA GLY A 33 -4.79 4.08 2.87
C GLY A 33 -3.34 3.72 2.53
N VAL A 34 -2.52 4.65 2.01
CA VAL A 34 -1.12 4.40 1.65
C VAL A 34 -0.18 5.28 2.48
N GLU A 35 0.81 4.64 3.13
CA GLU A 35 1.87 5.33 3.86
C GLU A 35 3.24 5.00 3.26
N VAL A 36 4.03 6.03 2.93
CA VAL A 36 5.41 5.84 2.46
C VAL A 36 6.35 5.66 3.64
N ARG A 37 6.94 4.46 3.79
CA ARG A 37 7.82 4.11 4.91
C ARG A 37 9.30 4.36 4.64
N ALA A 38 9.75 4.11 3.42
CA ALA A 38 11.15 4.25 3.05
C ALA A 38 11.33 4.53 1.56
N ARG A 39 12.45 5.17 1.21
CA ARG A 39 12.80 5.54 -0.15
C ARG A 39 14.30 5.31 -0.35
N HIS A 40 14.68 4.54 -1.35
CA HIS A 40 16.09 4.26 -1.63
C HIS A 40 16.31 3.87 -3.10
N GLN A 41 17.19 4.58 -3.80
CA GLN A 41 17.63 4.24 -5.18
C GLN A 41 16.47 3.89 -6.14
N GLY A 42 15.43 4.71 -6.19
CA GLY A 42 14.26 4.49 -7.05
C GLY A 42 13.29 3.41 -6.55
N LYS A 43 13.53 2.81 -5.38
CA LYS A 43 12.55 1.94 -4.69
C LYS A 43 11.87 2.70 -3.57
N ILE A 44 10.57 2.49 -3.44
CA ILE A 44 9.72 3.09 -2.41
C ILE A 44 9.01 1.94 -1.69
N VAL A 45 9.18 1.87 -0.37
CA VAL A 45 8.44 0.93 0.47
C VAL A 45 7.20 1.64 0.98
N VAL A 46 6.04 1.04 0.78
CA VAL A 46 4.76 1.55 1.27
C VAL A 46 4.06 0.52 2.13
N VAL A 47 3.27 1.00 3.08
CA VAL A 47 2.24 0.23 3.78
C VAL A 47 0.89 0.61 3.19
N ILE A 48 0.04 -0.39 2.98
CA ILE A 48 -1.30 -0.25 2.45
C ILE A 48 -2.25 -0.81 3.51
N ASP A 49 -3.26 -0.02 3.86
CA ASP A 49 -4.33 -0.41 4.76
C ASP A 49 -5.65 -0.37 3.99
N GLY A 50 -6.43 -1.45 4.09
CA GLY A 50 -7.81 -1.42 3.62
C GLY A 50 -8.61 -2.65 3.97
N ASP A 51 -9.84 -2.67 3.45
CA ASP A 51 -10.89 -3.51 4.03
C ASP A 51 -10.99 -4.92 3.40
N SER A 52 -10.17 -5.23 2.38
CA SER A 52 -10.11 -6.55 1.75
C SER A 52 -8.84 -6.74 0.91
N THR A 53 -8.46 -8.00 0.67
CA THR A 53 -7.40 -8.34 -0.31
C THR A 53 -7.69 -7.80 -1.71
N GLY A 54 -8.96 -7.74 -2.14
CA GLY A 54 -9.36 -7.13 -3.42
C GLY A 54 -9.02 -5.64 -3.48
N ALA A 55 -9.34 -4.89 -2.42
CA ALA A 55 -8.98 -3.48 -2.31
C ALA A 55 -7.45 -3.26 -2.34
N MET A 56 -6.67 -4.18 -1.75
CA MET A 56 -5.21 -4.13 -1.80
C MET A 56 -4.68 -4.33 -3.22
N GLY A 57 -5.25 -5.29 -3.97
CA GLY A 57 -4.92 -5.55 -5.38
C GLY A 57 -5.25 -4.36 -6.30
N ASP A 58 -6.41 -3.74 -6.09
CA ASP A 58 -6.80 -2.53 -6.82
C ASP A 58 -5.85 -1.35 -6.52
N CYS A 59 -5.47 -1.19 -5.25
CA CYS A 59 -4.50 -0.18 -4.84
C CYS A 59 -3.15 -0.39 -5.53
N LEU A 60 -2.63 -1.61 -5.55
CA LEU A 60 -1.40 -1.98 -6.26
C LEU A 60 -1.48 -1.72 -7.76
N THR A 61 -2.61 -2.05 -8.39
CA THR A 61 -2.84 -1.77 -9.80
C THR A 61 -2.76 -0.27 -10.08
N ARG A 62 -3.38 0.57 -9.23
CA ARG A 62 -3.30 2.03 -9.36
C ARG A 62 -1.87 2.54 -9.22
N MET A 63 -1.09 2.02 -8.27
CA MET A 63 0.32 2.38 -8.13
C MET A 63 1.13 2.02 -9.38
N ALA A 64 0.90 0.83 -9.94
CA ALA A 64 1.61 0.35 -11.13
C ALA A 64 1.34 1.21 -12.38
N LEU A 65 0.20 1.93 -12.43
CA LEU A 65 -0.19 2.81 -13.54
C LEU A 65 0.34 4.24 -13.43
N LEU A 66 0.99 4.62 -12.31
CA LEU A 66 1.55 5.95 -12.14
C LEU A 66 2.73 6.19 -13.11
N ASP A 67 2.80 7.39 -13.70
CA ASP A 67 3.93 7.77 -14.54
C ASP A 67 5.24 7.68 -13.77
N GLY A 68 6.21 6.98 -14.34
CA GLY A 68 7.50 6.73 -13.71
C GLY A 68 7.56 5.52 -12.79
N VAL A 69 6.48 4.76 -12.61
CA VAL A 69 6.51 3.43 -11.96
C VAL A 69 6.90 2.36 -12.98
N VAL A 70 7.87 1.53 -12.61
CA VAL A 70 8.35 0.37 -13.38
C VAL A 70 7.66 -0.90 -12.93
N ALA A 71 7.44 -1.04 -11.61
CA ALA A 71 6.74 -2.17 -11.02
C ALA A 71 6.22 -1.80 -9.63
N ALA A 72 5.10 -2.39 -9.23
CA ALA A 72 4.61 -2.37 -7.85
C ALA A 72 4.36 -3.81 -7.42
N ASN A 73 5.04 -4.27 -6.38
CA ASN A 73 4.99 -5.66 -5.92
C ASN A 73 4.62 -5.73 -4.44
N MET A 74 3.66 -6.58 -4.09
CA MET A 74 3.34 -6.86 -2.69
C MET A 74 4.45 -7.72 -2.08
N VAL A 75 4.93 -7.34 -0.89
CA VAL A 75 6.03 -8.03 -0.19
C VAL A 75 5.52 -8.79 1.03
N PHE A 76 4.41 -8.36 1.62
CA PHE A 76 3.83 -8.96 2.81
C PHE A 76 2.34 -8.71 2.85
N GLU A 77 1.56 -9.73 3.21
CA GLU A 77 0.12 -9.64 3.49
C GLU A 77 -0.13 -10.17 4.91
N HIS A 78 -0.65 -9.32 5.79
CA HIS A 78 -1.08 -9.68 7.13
C HIS A 78 -2.56 -9.41 7.28
N ILE A 79 -3.32 -10.43 7.65
CA ILE A 79 -4.77 -10.36 7.86
C ILE A 79 -4.98 -10.44 9.37
N GLU A 80 -5.38 -9.34 9.99
CA GLU A 80 -5.79 -9.33 11.39
C GLU A 80 -7.32 -9.45 11.49
N GLU A 81 -7.78 -10.49 12.19
CA GLU A 81 -9.15 -10.58 12.68
C GLU A 81 -9.24 -9.72 13.95
N ALA A 82 -9.83 -8.52 13.82
CA ALA A 82 -9.97 -7.62 14.96
C ALA A 82 -11.02 -8.17 15.95
N GLU A 83 -10.58 -8.84 17.02
CA GLU A 83 -11.46 -9.23 18.12
C GLU A 83 -11.97 -7.99 18.86
N VAL A 84 -13.28 -7.77 18.83
CA VAL A 84 -13.92 -6.72 19.64
C VAL A 84 -13.94 -7.19 21.09
N THR A 85 -13.03 -6.67 21.93
CA THR A 85 -13.14 -6.84 23.38
C THR A 85 -14.37 -6.06 23.86
N GLY A 86 -15.46 -6.79 24.10
CA GLY A 86 -16.65 -6.25 24.76
C GLY A 86 -16.33 -5.90 26.21
N GLN A 87 -16.62 -4.65 26.60
CA GLN A 87 -16.79 -4.26 27.99
C GLN A 87 -18.28 -4.16 28.31
#